data_AF-A0A4P6MY00-F1
#
_entry.id   AF-A0A4P6MY00-F1
#
_cell.length_a   1.000
_cell.length_b   1.000
_cell.length_c   1.000
_cell.angle_alpha   90.00
_cell.angle_beta   90.00
_cell.angle_gamma   90.00
#
_symmetry.space_group_name_H-M   'P 1'
#
loop_
_entity.id
_entity.type
_entity.pdbx_description
1 polymer ?
#
loop_
_entity_poly.entity_id
_entity_poly.type
_entity_poly.pdbx_seq_one_letter_code
_entity_poly.pdbx_strand_id
1 'polypeptide(L)'
;MTYVSVNDGPWQNSRISCGVADSVTIDQGPGRPPLVIPVQAPPVPTFAQIQTAFKELPFSKPTIAVEPKGMKTLTNFTTYYAATWPDDTGLQPGETSKPVTLLSWTIDFRVDAQDYRYDYGDGTHSEWTTSTGGTHLDGDITHKYTKTGDVDIKVDARLTGQYRVNGGEWQDIATTADLQDEPVDTLTIVGTKTRLTADEG
;
A
#
# COMPACT_ATOMS: atom_id res chain seq x y z
N MET A 1 38.67 27.84 21.03
CA MET A 1 37.88 29.08 21.24
C MET A 1 37.88 29.86 19.95
N THR A 2 36.72 30.06 19.32
CA THR A 2 36.60 30.87 18.12
C THR A 2 35.99 32.21 18.52
N TYR A 3 36.67 33.30 18.20
CA TYR A 3 36.18 34.66 18.44
C TYR A 3 35.52 35.15 17.16
N VAL A 4 34.36 35.81 17.30
CA VAL A 4 33.67 36.48 16.18
C VAL A 4 33.40 37.93 16.57
N SER A 5 33.54 38.82 15.59
CA SER A 5 33.20 40.23 15.66
C SER A 5 32.15 40.49 14.58
N VAL A 6 31.05 41.14 14.95
CA VAL A 6 29.99 41.57 14.03
C VAL A 6 29.97 43.09 14.04
N ASN A 7 29.96 43.71 12.85
CA ASN A 7 29.94 45.17 12.66
C ASN A 7 31.05 45.93 13.43
N ASP A 8 32.29 45.45 13.38
CA ASP A 8 33.46 46.03 14.08
C ASP A 8 33.29 46.16 15.62
N GLY A 9 32.38 45.38 16.19
CA GLY A 9 32.15 45.29 17.62
C GLY A 9 33.24 44.50 18.37
N PRO A 10 33.27 44.59 19.71
CA PRO A 10 34.25 43.89 20.53
C PRO A 10 34.18 42.37 20.33
N TRP A 11 35.36 41.73 20.27
CA TRP A 11 35.47 40.28 20.07
C TRP A 11 34.78 39.50 21.18
N GLN A 12 33.76 38.71 20.82
CA GLN A 12 33.05 37.86 21.77
C GLN A 12 33.51 36.41 21.64
N ASN A 13 33.66 35.74 22.79
CA ASN A 13 33.92 34.30 22.84
C ASN A 13 32.65 33.57 22.41
N SER A 14 32.63 33.06 21.19
CA SER A 14 31.54 32.21 20.73
C SER A 14 31.83 30.78 21.18
N ARG A 15 30.99 30.29 22.11
CA ARG A 15 30.79 28.84 22.23
C ARG A 15 30.01 28.43 20.99
N ILE A 16 30.71 28.17 19.90
CA ILE A 16 30.11 27.52 18.73
C ILE A 16 29.75 26.12 19.19
N SER A 17 28.54 25.99 19.71
CA SER A 17 27.80 24.74 19.67
C SER A 17 27.75 24.36 18.20
N CYS A 18 28.32 23.22 17.82
CA CYS A 18 28.07 22.62 16.51
C CYS A 18 26.61 22.17 16.46
N GLY A 19 25.71 23.13 16.31
CA GLY A 19 24.27 22.95 16.27
C GLY A 19 23.64 24.14 15.54
N VAL A 20 22.45 23.93 14.98
CA VAL A 20 21.63 25.04 14.47
C VAL A 20 21.37 26.03 15.61
N ALA A 21 21.46 27.33 15.33
CA ALA A 21 21.20 28.33 16.35
C ALA A 21 19.71 28.31 16.72
N ASP A 22 19.37 28.14 18.00
CA ASP A 22 17.98 28.14 18.48
C ASP A 22 17.32 29.52 18.40
N SER A 23 18.14 30.58 18.23
CA SER A 23 17.66 31.93 18.02
C SER A 23 18.71 32.79 17.30
N VAL A 24 18.23 33.83 16.63
CA VAL A 24 19.04 34.89 16.04
C VAL A 24 18.87 36.15 16.89
N THR A 25 19.98 36.68 17.40
CA THR A 25 20.00 37.97 18.09
C THR A 25 20.36 39.07 17.10
N ILE A 26 19.50 40.06 16.98
CA ILE A 26 19.72 41.27 16.16
C ILE A 26 19.89 42.47 17.08
N ASP A 27 21.04 43.14 16.94
CA ASP A 27 21.33 44.41 17.60
C ASP A 27 20.46 45.51 16.98
N GLN A 28 19.67 46.18 17.82
CA GLN A 28 18.74 47.23 17.41
C GLN A 28 19.30 48.65 17.58
N GLY A 29 20.57 48.78 17.98
CA GLY A 29 21.25 50.05 18.22
C GLY A 29 21.20 50.51 19.69
N PRO A 30 21.94 51.58 20.03
CA PRO A 30 22.15 52.01 21.41
C PRO A 30 20.85 52.40 22.11
N GLY A 31 20.67 51.90 23.34
CA GLY A 31 19.50 52.17 24.17
C GLY A 31 18.28 51.29 23.88
N ARG A 32 18.37 50.35 22.92
CA ARG A 32 17.31 49.37 22.65
C ARG A 32 17.75 47.97 23.07
N PRO A 33 16.89 47.18 23.73
CA PRO A 33 17.21 45.80 24.03
C PRO A 33 17.40 45.02 22.72
N PRO A 34 18.34 44.06 22.66
CA PRO A 34 18.50 43.20 21.49
C PRO A 34 17.20 42.44 21.20
N LEU A 35 16.85 42.32 19.91
CA LEU A 35 15.71 41.50 19.52
C LEU A 35 16.18 40.07 19.30
N VAL A 36 15.54 39.13 20.01
CA VAL A 36 15.84 37.70 19.93
C VAL A 36 14.72 37.03 19.13
N ILE A 37 15.03 36.53 17.95
CA ILE A 37 14.10 35.79 17.09
C ILE A 37 14.36 34.30 17.29
N PRO A 38 13.40 33.52 17.82
CA PRO A 38 13.56 32.06 17.92
C PRO A 38 13.56 31.43 16.52
N VAL A 39 14.45 30.48 16.28
CA VAL A 39 14.40 29.63 15.08
C VAL A 39 13.38 28.52 15.36
N GLN A 40 12.27 28.51 14.64
CA GLN A 40 11.26 27.47 14.78
C GLN A 40 11.71 26.22 14.02
N ALA A 41 11.74 25.07 14.71
CA ALA A 41 11.99 23.79 14.06
C ALA A 41 10.90 23.53 12.99
N PRO A 42 11.27 22.93 11.84
CA PRO A 42 10.28 22.56 10.83
C PRO A 42 9.25 21.60 11.43
N PRO A 43 7.97 21.69 11.02
CA PRO A 43 6.95 20.78 11.51
C PRO A 43 7.27 19.33 11.12
N VAL A 44 7.08 18.41 12.06
CA VAL A 44 7.27 16.96 11.88
C VAL A 44 5.93 16.33 11.50
N PRO A 45 5.87 15.47 10.47
CA PRO A 45 4.67 14.71 10.14
C PRO A 45 4.22 13.88 11.32
N THR A 46 2.94 13.94 11.65
CA THR A 46 2.37 13.05 12.65
C THR A 46 2.26 11.63 12.08
N PHE A 47 2.22 10.63 12.96
CA PHE A 47 2.04 9.25 12.52
C PHE A 47 0.74 9.05 11.73
N ALA A 48 -0.34 9.73 12.14
CA ALA A 48 -1.61 9.71 11.41
C ALA A 48 -1.48 10.28 9.98
N GLN A 49 -0.67 11.34 9.77
CA GLN A 49 -0.43 11.87 8.43
C GLN A 49 0.34 10.88 7.55
N ILE A 50 1.30 10.15 8.12
CA ILE A 50 2.05 9.10 7.42
C ILE A 50 1.12 7.95 7.04
N GLN A 51 0.22 7.53 7.94
CA GLN A 51 -0.79 6.50 7.67
C GLN A 51 -1.76 6.93 6.57
N THR A 52 -2.23 8.18 6.59
CA THR A 52 -3.07 8.73 5.51
C THR A 52 -2.32 8.71 4.18
N ALA A 53 -1.08 9.18 4.15
CA ALA A 53 -0.27 9.17 2.93
C ALA A 53 -0.05 7.76 2.38
N PHE A 54 0.12 6.75 3.24
CA PHE A 54 0.20 5.36 2.82
C PHE A 54 -1.09 4.90 2.11
N LYS A 55 -2.26 5.23 2.67
CA LYS A 55 -3.57 4.85 2.07
C LYS A 55 -3.86 5.55 0.75
N GLU A 56 -3.21 6.69 0.50
CA GLU A 56 -3.34 7.46 -0.74
C GLU A 56 -2.31 7.07 -1.81
N LEU A 57 -1.43 6.10 -1.53
CA LEU A 57 -0.48 5.61 -2.53
C LEU A 57 -1.23 5.03 -3.75
N PRO A 58 -0.65 5.15 -4.96
CA PRO A 58 -1.25 4.63 -6.18
C PRO A 58 -1.06 3.11 -6.26
N PHE A 59 -1.80 2.35 -5.46
CA PHE A 59 -1.76 0.89 -5.50
C PHE A 59 -2.33 0.36 -6.81
N SER A 60 -1.69 -0.67 -7.35
CA SER A 60 -2.32 -1.50 -8.38
C SER A 60 -3.53 -2.21 -7.77
N LYS A 61 -4.46 -2.66 -8.62
CA LYS A 61 -5.61 -3.45 -8.16
C LYS A 61 -5.41 -4.89 -8.58
N PRO A 62 -5.52 -5.88 -7.67
CA PRO A 62 -5.42 -7.27 -8.06
C PRO A 62 -6.61 -7.65 -8.94
N THR A 63 -6.36 -8.56 -9.87
CA THR A 63 -7.38 -9.22 -10.69
C THR A 63 -7.46 -10.69 -10.32
N ILE A 64 -8.56 -11.33 -10.68
CA ILE A 64 -8.77 -12.74 -10.39
C ILE A 64 -8.33 -13.60 -11.57
N ALA A 65 -7.51 -14.61 -11.30
CA ALA A 65 -7.21 -15.67 -12.25
C ALA A 65 -8.00 -16.92 -11.87
N VAL A 66 -8.57 -17.60 -12.86
CA VAL A 66 -9.40 -18.79 -12.66
C VAL A 66 -8.88 -19.97 -13.45
N GLU A 67 -8.92 -21.16 -12.84
CA GLU A 67 -8.79 -22.43 -13.54
C GLU A 67 -10.05 -23.31 -13.39
N PRO A 68 -10.53 -23.94 -14.48
CA PRO A 68 -9.91 -24.02 -15.81
C PRO A 68 -9.89 -22.70 -16.59
N LYS A 69 -8.84 -22.51 -17.40
CA LYS A 69 -8.59 -21.26 -18.15
C LYS A 69 -9.73 -20.95 -19.13
N GLY A 70 -9.93 -19.66 -19.39
CA GLY A 70 -10.92 -19.16 -20.35
C GLY A 70 -12.22 -18.70 -19.70
N MET A 71 -12.21 -18.39 -18.40
CA MET A 71 -13.35 -17.90 -17.62
C MET A 71 -14.60 -18.74 -17.84
N LYS A 72 -14.42 -20.06 -17.84
CA LYS A 72 -15.49 -21.01 -18.04
C LYS A 72 -15.28 -22.23 -17.18
N THR A 73 -16.27 -22.56 -16.36
CA THR A 73 -16.21 -23.73 -15.48
C THR A 73 -17.44 -24.61 -15.63
N LEU A 74 -17.34 -25.86 -15.18
CA LEU A 74 -18.45 -26.80 -15.19
C LEU A 74 -19.20 -26.73 -13.87
N THR A 75 -20.53 -26.81 -13.94
CA THR A 75 -21.35 -27.01 -12.75
C THR A 75 -20.92 -28.29 -12.05
N ASN A 76 -20.86 -28.24 -10.72
CA ASN A 76 -20.41 -29.31 -9.85
C ASN A 76 -18.91 -29.71 -9.96
N PHE A 77 -18.07 -28.93 -10.64
CA PHE A 77 -16.63 -29.09 -10.62
C PHE A 77 -15.94 -28.03 -9.77
N THR A 78 -14.78 -28.40 -9.23
CA THR A 78 -13.93 -27.49 -8.48
C THR A 78 -13.32 -26.47 -9.43
N THR A 79 -13.55 -25.20 -9.11
CA THR A 79 -12.93 -24.05 -9.77
C THR A 79 -11.88 -23.50 -8.82
N TYR A 80 -10.67 -23.26 -9.32
CA TYR A 80 -9.54 -22.73 -8.55
C TYR A 80 -9.38 -21.24 -8.84
N TYR A 81 -9.04 -20.46 -7.82
CA TYR A 81 -8.86 -19.01 -7.93
C TYR A 81 -7.47 -18.62 -7.46
N ALA A 82 -6.93 -17.56 -8.05
CA ALA A 82 -5.70 -16.93 -7.61
C ALA A 82 -5.80 -15.41 -7.76
N ALA A 83 -5.18 -14.68 -6.83
CA ALA A 83 -4.98 -13.24 -6.95
C ALA A 83 -3.76 -12.98 -7.84
N THR A 84 -3.93 -12.15 -8.88
CA THR A 84 -2.84 -11.73 -9.75
C THR A 84 -2.71 -10.22 -9.75
N TRP A 85 -1.49 -9.72 -9.65
CA TRP A 85 -1.21 -8.30 -9.70
C TRP A 85 -0.79 -7.92 -11.14
N PRO A 86 -1.35 -6.83 -11.71
CA PRO A 86 -0.98 -6.39 -13.04
C PRO A 86 0.44 -5.83 -13.05
N ASP A 87 1.14 -5.99 -14.17
CA ASP A 87 2.41 -5.32 -14.43
C ASP A 87 2.14 -3.91 -14.96
N ASP A 88 1.70 -3.02 -14.07
CA ASP A 88 1.40 -1.62 -14.34
C ASP A 88 2.29 -0.67 -13.53
N THR A 89 1.98 0.63 -13.52
CA THR A 89 2.77 1.64 -12.79
C THR A 89 2.39 1.80 -11.32
N GLY A 90 1.36 1.10 -10.87
CA GLY A 90 0.92 1.14 -9.48
C GLY A 90 1.83 0.31 -8.57
N LEU A 91 1.63 0.44 -7.26
CA LEU A 91 2.36 -0.35 -6.26
C LEU A 91 1.65 -1.66 -5.95
N GLN A 92 2.40 -2.76 -5.97
CA GLN A 92 1.96 -4.08 -5.55
C GLN A 92 2.71 -4.56 -4.29
N PRO A 93 2.21 -5.60 -3.60
CA PRO A 93 2.94 -6.23 -2.49
C PRO A 93 4.37 -6.61 -2.85
N GLY A 94 5.31 -6.31 -1.96
CA GLY A 94 6.75 -6.52 -2.13
C GLY A 94 7.51 -5.34 -2.72
N GLU A 95 6.82 -4.27 -3.14
CA GLU A 95 7.44 -3.09 -3.74
C GLU A 95 7.70 -1.96 -2.74
N THR A 96 8.61 -1.07 -3.10
CA THR A 96 8.89 0.17 -2.37
C THR A 96 8.40 1.36 -3.19
N SER A 97 7.68 2.27 -2.56
CA SER A 97 7.18 3.50 -3.18
C SER A 97 8.31 4.39 -3.66
N LYS A 98 7.99 5.29 -4.60
CA LYS A 98 8.82 6.49 -4.78
C LYS A 98 8.82 7.32 -3.49
N PRO A 99 9.86 8.11 -3.22
CA PRO A 99 9.90 8.93 -2.02
C PRO A 99 8.75 9.94 -2.01
N VAL A 100 7.97 9.94 -0.93
CA VAL A 100 6.85 10.85 -0.70
C VAL A 100 7.33 12.00 0.18
N THR A 101 7.07 13.24 -0.24
CA THR A 101 7.40 14.41 0.58
C THR A 101 6.20 14.80 1.43
N LEU A 102 6.34 14.68 2.76
CA LEU A 102 5.37 15.19 3.72
C LEU A 102 6.00 16.35 4.48
N LEU A 103 5.43 17.55 4.33
CA LEU A 103 5.99 18.80 4.85
C LEU A 103 7.42 19.03 4.29
N SER A 104 8.45 18.77 5.09
CA SER A 104 9.86 18.86 4.69
C SER A 104 10.61 17.53 4.86
N TRP A 105 9.87 16.43 4.97
CA TRP A 105 10.39 15.09 5.28
C TRP A 105 10.16 14.17 4.09
N THR A 106 11.18 13.35 3.80
CA THR A 106 11.10 12.31 2.80
C THR A 106 10.69 11.01 3.48
N ILE A 107 9.60 10.42 3.02
CA ILE A 107 9.04 9.18 3.53
C ILE A 107 9.08 8.13 2.42
N ASP A 108 9.69 6.99 2.70
CA ASP A 108 9.62 5.83 1.82
C ASP A 108 8.64 4.82 2.43
N PHE A 109 7.86 4.14 1.59
CA PHE A 109 6.95 3.08 2.01
C PHE A 109 7.33 1.76 1.36
N ARG A 110 7.31 0.67 2.13
CA ARG A 110 7.30 -0.71 1.63
C ARG A 110 5.90 -1.25 1.77
N VAL A 111 5.40 -1.85 0.71
CA VAL A 111 4.03 -2.36 0.63
C VAL A 111 4.05 -3.87 0.79
N ASP A 112 3.18 -4.39 1.63
CA ASP A 112 3.00 -5.81 1.88
C ASP A 112 1.51 -6.18 1.79
N ALA A 113 1.24 -7.42 1.40
CA ALA A 113 -0.12 -7.96 1.45
C ALA A 113 -0.47 -8.30 2.90
N GLN A 114 -1.62 -7.82 3.37
CA GLN A 114 -2.18 -8.26 4.64
C GLN A 114 -3.00 -9.53 4.42
N ASP A 115 -4.01 -9.46 3.54
CA ASP A 115 -4.85 -10.59 3.17
C ASP A 115 -5.74 -10.25 1.96
N TYR A 116 -6.41 -11.28 1.45
CA TYR A 116 -7.26 -11.29 0.26
C TYR A 116 -8.63 -11.86 0.60
N ARG A 117 -9.64 -11.47 -0.19
CA ARG A 117 -10.99 -12.07 -0.14
C ARG A 117 -11.50 -12.27 -1.55
N TYR A 118 -11.95 -13.49 -1.85
CA TYR A 118 -12.43 -13.87 -3.17
C TYR A 118 -13.95 -13.89 -3.18
N ASP A 119 -14.56 -13.10 -4.07
CA ASP A 119 -16.00 -13.14 -4.33
C ASP A 119 -16.27 -14.04 -5.53
N TYR A 120 -17.13 -15.05 -5.34
CA TYR A 120 -17.43 -16.05 -6.35
C TYR A 120 -18.65 -15.67 -7.22
N GLY A 121 -19.29 -14.53 -6.97
CA GLY A 121 -20.37 -13.98 -7.80
C GLY A 121 -21.73 -14.68 -7.69
N ASP A 122 -21.84 -15.72 -6.86
CA ASP A 122 -23.10 -16.43 -6.57
C ASP A 122 -23.67 -16.08 -5.17
N GLY A 123 -23.17 -14.99 -4.57
CA GLY A 123 -23.51 -14.54 -3.22
C GLY A 123 -22.65 -15.19 -2.13
N THR A 124 -21.65 -15.98 -2.50
CA THR A 124 -20.67 -16.55 -1.58
C THR A 124 -19.27 -15.97 -1.82
N HIS A 125 -18.46 -15.96 -0.77
CA HIS A 125 -17.09 -15.47 -0.80
C HIS A 125 -16.20 -16.29 0.15
N SER A 126 -14.89 -16.18 0.00
CA SER A 126 -13.94 -16.72 0.99
C SER A 126 -13.94 -15.90 2.28
N GLU A 127 -13.46 -16.45 3.39
CA GLU A 127 -12.97 -15.60 4.48
C GLU A 127 -11.74 -14.81 4.02
N TRP A 128 -11.37 -13.76 4.77
CA TRP A 128 -10.09 -13.10 4.56
C TRP A 128 -8.94 -14.09 4.80
N THR A 129 -8.01 -14.17 3.86
CA THR A 129 -6.93 -15.17 3.86
C THR A 129 -5.62 -14.58 3.38
N THR A 130 -4.50 -15.05 3.92
CA THR A 130 -3.16 -14.68 3.44
C THR A 130 -2.78 -15.43 2.15
N SER A 131 -3.58 -16.41 1.73
CA SER A 131 -3.32 -17.15 0.49
C SER A 131 -3.67 -16.32 -0.74
N THR A 132 -2.71 -16.27 -1.67
CA THR A 132 -2.92 -15.76 -3.04
C THR A 132 -3.66 -16.77 -3.93
N GLY A 133 -4.08 -17.91 -3.39
CA GLY A 133 -4.67 -19.01 -4.14
C GLY A 133 -3.67 -19.69 -5.05
N GLY A 134 -4.16 -20.30 -6.13
CA GLY A 134 -3.30 -21.00 -7.07
C GLY A 134 -4.06 -21.80 -8.11
N THR A 135 -3.29 -22.50 -8.94
CA THR A 135 -3.80 -23.37 -10.01
C THR A 135 -4.14 -24.77 -9.50
N HIS A 136 -4.70 -25.62 -10.36
CA HIS A 136 -4.93 -27.01 -10.01
C HIS A 136 -3.64 -27.69 -9.49
N LEU A 137 -3.77 -28.50 -8.43
CA LEU A 137 -2.72 -29.17 -7.63
C LEU A 137 -2.09 -28.36 -6.50
N ASP A 138 -1.91 -27.05 -6.68
CA ASP A 138 -1.21 -26.20 -5.68
C ASP A 138 -2.12 -25.13 -5.05
N GLY A 139 -3.28 -24.86 -5.65
CA GLY A 139 -4.24 -23.86 -5.19
C GLY A 139 -5.16 -24.36 -4.07
N ASP A 140 -5.32 -23.53 -3.05
CA ASP A 140 -6.17 -23.78 -1.87
C ASP A 140 -7.48 -22.98 -1.88
N ILE A 141 -7.56 -21.91 -2.68
CA ILE A 141 -8.78 -21.14 -2.88
C ILE A 141 -9.62 -21.80 -3.98
N THR A 142 -10.72 -22.41 -3.56
CA THR A 142 -11.60 -23.18 -4.45
C THR A 142 -13.07 -22.91 -4.20
N HIS A 143 -13.87 -23.04 -5.26
CA HIS A 143 -15.33 -22.96 -5.18
C HIS A 143 -16.00 -23.96 -6.12
N LYS A 144 -17.23 -24.35 -5.78
CA LYS A 144 -18.03 -25.30 -6.56
C LYS A 144 -19.42 -24.73 -6.81
N TYR A 145 -19.69 -24.38 -8.05
CA TYR A 145 -20.98 -23.85 -8.48
C TYR A 145 -22.03 -24.95 -8.64
N THR A 146 -23.26 -24.66 -8.20
CA THR A 146 -24.41 -25.57 -8.27
C THR A 146 -25.41 -25.21 -9.35
N LYS A 147 -25.30 -24.01 -9.93
CA LYS A 147 -26.18 -23.49 -10.99
C LYS A 147 -25.35 -23.05 -12.19
N THR A 148 -25.91 -23.22 -13.38
CA THR A 148 -25.35 -22.66 -14.62
C THR A 148 -25.73 -21.19 -14.76
N GLY A 149 -24.92 -20.43 -15.50
CA GLY A 149 -25.14 -19.00 -15.75
C GLY A 149 -23.82 -18.25 -15.73
N ASP A 150 -23.91 -16.94 -15.92
CA ASP A 150 -22.76 -16.04 -15.76
C ASP A 150 -22.77 -15.45 -14.34
N VAL A 151 -21.60 -15.34 -13.73
CA VAL A 151 -21.39 -14.73 -12.42
C VAL A 151 -20.24 -13.74 -12.48
N ASP A 152 -20.33 -12.70 -11.67
CA ASP A 152 -19.34 -11.63 -11.56
C ASP A 152 -18.39 -11.94 -10.41
N ILE A 153 -17.14 -12.25 -10.74
CA ILE A 153 -16.10 -12.64 -9.78
C ILE A 153 -15.08 -11.52 -9.59
N LYS A 154 -14.53 -11.41 -8.38
CA LYS A 154 -13.46 -10.45 -8.08
C LYS A 154 -12.64 -10.90 -6.88
N VAL A 155 -11.49 -10.26 -6.67
CA VAL A 155 -10.67 -10.43 -5.48
C VAL A 155 -10.44 -9.06 -4.84
N ASP A 156 -10.80 -8.92 -3.57
CA ASP A 156 -10.49 -7.75 -2.75
C ASP A 156 -9.14 -7.98 -2.05
N ALA A 157 -8.38 -6.90 -1.81
CA ALA A 157 -7.12 -6.98 -1.06
C ALA A 157 -7.00 -5.93 0.04
N ARG A 158 -6.38 -6.31 1.16
CA ARG A 158 -5.94 -5.38 2.19
C ARG A 158 -4.43 -5.32 2.20
N LEU A 159 -3.90 -4.10 2.15
CA LEU A 159 -2.47 -3.84 2.12
C LEU A 159 -2.01 -3.19 3.41
N THR A 160 -0.82 -3.60 3.84
CA THR A 160 -0.10 -3.05 4.98
C THR A 160 1.35 -2.79 4.57
N GLY A 161 2.22 -2.55 5.52
CA GLY A 161 3.65 -2.56 5.27
C GLY A 161 4.40 -1.68 6.25
N GLN A 162 5.47 -1.07 5.75
CA GLN A 162 6.42 -0.34 6.56
C GLN A 162 6.72 1.03 5.98
N TYR A 163 7.16 1.96 6.82
CA TYR A 163 7.64 3.27 6.40
C TYR A 163 8.99 3.58 7.04
N ARG A 164 9.74 4.49 6.44
CA ARG A 164 10.90 5.10 7.08
C ARG A 164 10.97 6.58 6.75
N VAL A 165 11.61 7.33 7.64
CA VAL A 165 11.70 8.78 7.58
C VAL A 165 13.15 9.17 7.30
N ASN A 166 13.38 9.97 6.25
CA ASN A 166 14.69 10.48 5.82
C ASN A 166 15.78 9.39 5.77
N GLY A 167 15.43 8.19 5.29
CA GLY A 167 16.37 7.07 5.17
C GLY A 167 16.73 6.37 6.50
N GLY A 168 16.00 6.63 7.58
CA GLY A 168 16.17 5.95 8.86
C GLY A 168 15.68 4.50 8.87
N GLU A 169 15.46 3.96 10.07
CA GLU A 169 14.95 2.60 10.30
C GLU A 169 13.52 2.44 9.76
N TRP A 170 13.23 1.24 9.27
CA TRP A 170 11.88 0.83 8.88
C TRP A 170 11.01 0.59 10.12
N GLN A 171 9.78 1.07 10.07
CA GLN A 171 8.79 0.95 11.12
C GLN A 171 7.46 0.49 10.52
N ASP A 172 6.70 -0.33 11.24
CA ASP A 172 5.39 -0.77 10.75
C ASP A 172 4.43 0.42 10.63
N ILE A 173 3.69 0.46 9.52
CA ILE A 173 2.72 1.53 9.26
C ILE A 173 1.50 1.44 10.20
N ALA A 174 1.28 0.27 10.81
CA ALA A 174 0.17 -0.02 11.72
C ALA A 174 -1.19 0.48 11.21
N THR A 175 -1.39 0.39 9.89
CA THR A 175 -2.62 0.78 9.19
C THR A 175 -2.84 -0.15 8.02
N THR A 176 -4.08 -0.18 7.55
CA THR A 176 -4.48 -0.98 6.40
C THR A 176 -5.03 -0.05 5.32
N ALA A 177 -4.59 -0.26 4.08
CA ALA A 177 -5.22 0.29 2.89
C ALA A 177 -6.16 -0.78 2.33
N ASP A 178 -7.45 -0.47 2.30
CA ASP A 178 -8.49 -1.36 1.79
C ASP A 178 -8.69 -1.12 0.30
N LEU A 179 -8.43 -2.14 -0.51
CA LEU A 179 -8.84 -2.23 -1.89
C LEU A 179 -10.10 -3.10 -1.90
N GLN A 180 -11.24 -2.52 -2.29
CA GLN A 180 -12.55 -3.22 -2.33
C GLN A 180 -13.38 -2.93 -3.61
N ASP A 181 -12.84 -2.05 -4.48
CA ASP A 181 -13.44 -1.67 -5.77
C ASP A 181 -12.59 -2.22 -6.93
N GLU A 182 -12.22 -3.50 -6.85
CA GLU A 182 -11.39 -4.19 -7.83
C GLU A 182 -12.09 -4.46 -9.16
N PRO A 183 -11.32 -4.69 -10.23
CA PRO A 183 -11.86 -5.16 -11.49
C PRO A 183 -12.70 -6.43 -11.27
N VAL A 184 -13.88 -6.43 -11.88
CA VAL A 184 -14.80 -7.56 -11.92
C VAL A 184 -14.61 -8.27 -13.24
N ASP A 185 -14.48 -9.60 -13.19
CA ASP A 185 -14.48 -10.47 -14.35
C ASP A 185 -15.74 -11.32 -14.39
N THR A 186 -16.18 -11.71 -15.59
CA THR A 186 -17.35 -12.59 -15.74
C THR A 186 -16.91 -14.04 -15.96
N LEU A 187 -17.39 -14.94 -15.11
CA LEU A 187 -17.20 -16.38 -15.23
C LEU A 187 -18.47 -17.07 -15.74
N THR A 188 -18.35 -17.84 -16.82
CA THR A 188 -19.47 -18.63 -17.35
C THR A 188 -19.48 -20.06 -16.78
N ILE A 189 -20.55 -20.43 -16.10
CA ILE A 189 -20.77 -21.77 -15.56
C ILE A 189 -21.67 -22.56 -16.50
N VAL A 190 -21.17 -23.66 -17.05
CA VAL A 190 -21.91 -24.51 -17.99
C VAL A 190 -22.22 -25.90 -17.42
N GLY A 191 -23.36 -26.45 -17.82
CA GLY A 191 -23.78 -27.80 -17.43
C GLY A 191 -23.24 -28.86 -18.39
N THR A 192 -23.12 -30.09 -17.91
CA THR A 192 -22.86 -31.25 -18.77
C THR A 192 -24.15 -31.62 -19.51
N LYS A 193 -24.12 -31.62 -20.85
CA LYS A 193 -25.19 -32.18 -21.67
C LYS A 193 -24.86 -33.64 -21.95
N THR A 194 -25.45 -34.58 -21.21
CA THR A 194 -25.34 -36.01 -21.52
C THR A 194 -26.12 -36.32 -22.80
N ARG A 195 -25.45 -36.92 -23.79
CA ARG A 195 -26.09 -37.51 -24.96
C ARG A 195 -25.82 -39.00 -24.95
N LEU A 196 -26.88 -39.81 -24.85
CA LEU A 196 -26.78 -41.26 -25.07
C LEU A 196 -26.51 -41.47 -26.56
N THR A 197 -25.40 -42.12 -26.90
CA THR A 197 -25.20 -42.65 -28.25
C THR A 197 -25.49 -44.14 -28.14
N ALA A 198 -26.62 -44.59 -28.70
CA ALA A 198 -26.85 -46.01 -28.88
C ALA A 198 -25.88 -46.47 -29.98
N ASP A 199 -24.97 -47.37 -29.62
CA ASP A 199 -24.16 -48.11 -30.57
C ASP A 199 -25.05 -49.25 -31.10
N GLU A 200 -25.47 -49.15 -32.35
CA GLU A 200 -26.03 -50.28 -33.08
C GLU A 200 -24.86 -50.97 -33.81
N GLY A 201 -24.48 -52.16 -33.33
CA GLY A 201 -23.44 -53.01 -33.93
C GLY A 201 -23.30 -54.35 -33.22
#